data_AF-A0A379FZN2-F1
#
_entry.id   AF-A0A379FZN2-F1
#
_cell.length_a   1.000
_cell.length_b   1.000
_cell.length_c   1.000
_cell.angle_alpha   90.00
_cell.angle_beta   90.00
_cell.angle_gamma   90.00
#
_symmetry.space_group_name_H-M   'P 1'
#
loop_
_entity.id
_entity.type
_entity.pdbx_description
1 polymer ?
#
loop_
_entity_poly.entity_id
_entity_poly.type
_entity_poly.pdbx_seq_one_letter_code
_entity_poly.pdbx_strand_id
1 'polypeptide(L)'
;MKKSILHLISLICISLIYSVNSNANCTLNKNFKGNIIATLPAKTYTLQYNDSTSRLLDTLAVQSNPAMPSAIIGYACNSQYSTEYLGPWKARYTGDKIIPTNISGIFIRTRIQNAPRTSIQIVPLTTGLIHFADSIPRYDWEVEIFKQGNVHNSGSLDDGALANYYQSSPSPILYGLITTVYIKKTALNLTF
;
A
#
# COMPACT_ATOMS: atom_id res chain seq x y z
N MET A 1 5.82 -47.63 38.82
CA MET A 1 6.86 -46.93 38.04
C MET A 1 6.43 -46.53 36.62
N LYS A 2 5.75 -47.39 35.84
CA LYS A 2 5.36 -47.07 34.43
C LYS A 2 4.43 -45.86 34.24
N LYS A 3 3.47 -45.63 35.14
CA LYS A 3 2.53 -44.48 35.06
C LYS A 3 3.21 -43.11 35.26
N SER A 4 4.21 -43.03 36.15
CA SER A 4 4.94 -41.80 36.43
C SER A 4 5.80 -41.33 35.26
N ILE A 5 6.37 -42.28 34.51
CA ILE A 5 7.16 -42.01 33.31
C ILE A 5 6.26 -41.49 32.17
N LEU A 6 5.05 -42.04 32.05
CA LEU A 6 4.09 -41.60 31.03
C LEU A 6 3.61 -40.16 31.27
N HIS A 7 3.37 -39.76 32.52
CA HIS A 7 3.01 -38.38 32.87
C HIS A 7 4.16 -37.40 32.63
N LEU A 8 5.40 -37.79 32.90
CA LEU A 8 6.57 -36.97 32.63
C LEU A 8 6.77 -36.75 31.12
N ILE A 9 6.63 -37.81 30.31
CA ILE A 9 6.70 -37.71 28.84
C ILE A 9 5.57 -36.82 28.30
N SER A 10 4.35 -36.97 28.81
CA SER A 10 3.21 -36.12 28.41
C SER A 10 3.45 -34.65 28.74
N LEU A 11 4.00 -34.33 29.93
CA LEU A 11 4.31 -32.97 30.33
C LEU A 11 5.39 -32.33 29.43
N ILE A 12 6.42 -33.10 29.08
CA ILE A 12 7.50 -32.68 28.18
C ILE A 12 6.98 -32.47 26.76
N CYS A 13 6.12 -33.36 26.24
CA CYS A 13 5.51 -33.18 24.92
C CYS A 13 4.62 -31.93 24.87
N ILE A 14 3.81 -31.68 25.90
CA ILE A 14 2.94 -30.50 25.96
C ILE A 14 3.77 -29.22 26.04
N SER A 15 4.85 -29.18 26.84
CA SER A 15 5.72 -28.00 26.95
C SER A 15 6.51 -27.73 25.67
N LEU A 16 6.98 -28.78 24.98
CA LEU A 16 7.64 -28.65 23.68
C LEU A 16 6.67 -28.13 22.63
N ILE A 17 5.45 -28.67 22.52
CA ILE A 17 4.42 -28.19 21.58
C ILE A 17 4.05 -26.72 21.87
N TYR A 18 3.98 -26.33 23.14
CA TYR A 18 3.72 -24.93 23.52
C TYR A 18 4.89 -24.01 23.10
N SER A 19 6.13 -24.47 23.21
CA SER A 19 7.32 -23.70 22.82
C SER A 19 7.42 -23.47 21.32
N VAL A 20 7.08 -24.47 20.47
CA VAL A 20 7.15 -24.33 19.00
C VAL A 20 6.12 -23.33 18.48
N ASN A 21 4.93 -23.29 19.10
CA ASN A 21 3.88 -22.33 18.77
C ASN A 21 4.17 -20.91 19.30
N SER A 22 5.07 -20.75 20.28
CA SER A 22 5.47 -19.44 20.82
C SER A 22 6.56 -18.73 20.01
N ASN A 23 7.18 -19.42 19.04
CA ASN A 23 8.32 -18.88 18.28
C ASN A 23 7.96 -18.04 17.04
N ALA A 24 6.66 -17.82 16.75
CA ALA A 24 6.21 -16.78 15.82
C ALA A 24 5.85 -15.51 16.61
N ASN A 25 6.86 -14.78 17.10
CA ASN A 25 6.68 -13.58 17.93
C ASN A 25 6.42 -12.32 17.11
N CYS A 26 5.46 -12.38 16.20
CA CYS A 26 5.13 -11.25 15.33
C CYS A 26 4.18 -10.30 16.04
N THR A 27 4.53 -9.02 16.02
CA THR A 27 3.76 -7.97 16.67
C THR A 27 3.76 -6.71 15.80
N LEU A 28 2.78 -5.85 16.05
CA LEU A 28 2.87 -4.47 15.60
C LEU A 28 4.06 -3.78 16.27
N ASN A 29 4.84 -3.07 15.48
CA ASN A 29 5.94 -2.25 15.94
C ASN A 29 5.41 -1.01 16.65
N LYS A 30 5.62 -0.93 17.97
CA LYS A 30 5.15 0.20 18.81
C LYS A 30 5.76 1.55 18.40
N ASN A 31 6.92 1.53 17.74
CA ASN A 31 7.62 2.72 17.28
C ASN A 31 7.23 3.12 15.85
N PHE A 32 6.38 2.34 15.19
CA PHE A 32 5.90 2.67 13.85
C PHE A 32 4.99 3.90 13.89
N LYS A 33 5.37 4.92 13.11
CA LYS A 33 4.63 6.19 12.96
C LYS A 33 4.01 6.28 11.55
N GLY A 34 3.36 5.21 11.10
CA GLY A 34 2.69 5.13 9.80
C GLY A 34 1.39 5.94 9.73
N ASN A 35 0.46 5.50 8.88
CA ASN A 35 -0.76 6.23 8.51
C ASN A 35 -0.47 7.62 7.91
N ILE A 36 0.61 7.72 7.14
CA ILE A 36 1.01 8.96 6.49
C ILE A 36 -0.02 9.31 5.40
N ILE A 37 -0.47 10.57 5.35
CA ILE A 37 -1.39 11.03 4.30
C ILE A 37 -0.60 11.83 3.27
N ALA A 38 -0.34 11.20 2.12
CA ALA A 38 0.32 11.81 0.97
C ALA A 38 -0.71 12.52 0.11
N THR A 39 -0.76 13.85 0.22
CA THR A 39 -1.76 14.66 -0.51
C THR A 39 -1.23 15.08 -1.86
N LEU A 40 -2.05 14.95 -2.92
CA LEU A 40 -1.70 15.46 -4.25
C LEU A 40 -1.46 16.97 -4.22
N PRO A 41 -0.42 17.47 -4.91
CA PRO A 41 -0.23 18.90 -5.09
C PRO A 41 -1.36 19.50 -5.93
N ALA A 42 -1.66 20.79 -5.68
CA ALA A 42 -2.69 21.50 -6.41
C ALA A 42 -2.21 21.84 -7.84
N LYS A 43 -3.04 21.56 -8.86
CA LYS A 43 -2.75 21.89 -10.25
C LYS A 43 -4.02 22.18 -11.05
N THR A 44 -3.88 23.08 -12.02
CA THR A 44 -4.95 23.43 -12.97
C THR A 44 -4.50 23.07 -14.39
N TYR A 45 -5.37 22.43 -15.15
CA TYR A 45 -5.15 22.07 -16.55
C TYR A 45 -6.12 22.85 -17.44
N THR A 46 -5.56 23.62 -18.36
CA THR A 46 -6.32 24.24 -19.44
C THR A 46 -6.36 23.29 -20.63
N LEU A 47 -7.56 22.88 -21.03
CA LEU A 47 -7.80 22.01 -22.17
C LEU A 47 -8.44 22.79 -23.31
N GLN A 48 -8.27 22.31 -24.54
CA GLN A 48 -9.04 22.81 -25.68
C GLN A 48 -10.37 22.06 -25.77
N TYR A 49 -11.48 22.79 -25.93
CA TYR A 49 -12.83 22.22 -25.94
C TYR A 49 -13.05 21.19 -27.06
N ASN A 50 -12.43 21.40 -28.22
CA ASN A 50 -12.55 20.56 -29.41
C ASN A 50 -11.42 19.53 -29.56
N ASP A 51 -10.54 19.40 -28.56
CA ASP A 51 -9.47 18.42 -28.59
C ASP A 51 -10.03 17.04 -28.27
N SER A 52 -10.02 16.14 -29.26
CA SER A 52 -10.48 14.76 -29.14
C SER A 52 -9.36 13.74 -28.87
N THR A 53 -8.12 14.21 -28.70
CA THR A 53 -6.99 13.31 -28.50
C THR A 53 -6.99 12.68 -27.11
N SER A 54 -6.49 11.45 -27.02
CA SER A 54 -6.22 10.77 -25.76
C SER A 54 -4.74 10.90 -25.44
N ARG A 55 -4.39 11.45 -24.27
CA ARG A 55 -2.99 11.65 -23.86
C ARG A 55 -2.83 11.70 -22.34
N LEU A 56 -1.61 11.43 -21.89
CA LEU A 56 -1.16 11.82 -20.56
C LEU A 56 -1.17 13.35 -20.47
N LEU A 57 -1.88 13.89 -19.48
CA LEU A 57 -1.81 15.30 -19.16
C LEU A 57 -0.61 15.59 -18.27
N ASP A 58 -0.33 14.70 -17.31
CA ASP A 58 0.72 14.92 -16.33
C ASP A 58 1.07 13.68 -15.51
N THR A 59 2.27 13.70 -14.92
CA THR A 59 2.70 12.79 -13.86
C THR A 59 3.11 13.61 -12.63
N LEU A 60 2.31 13.54 -11.58
CA LEU A 60 2.53 14.25 -10.34
C LEU A 60 3.32 13.38 -9.36
N ALA A 61 4.51 13.83 -8.95
CA ALA A 61 5.17 13.32 -7.77
C ALA A 61 4.39 13.80 -6.53
N VAL A 62 3.79 12.88 -5.79
CA VAL A 62 2.94 13.20 -4.63
C VAL A 62 3.78 13.34 -3.37
N GLN A 63 4.58 12.33 -3.08
CA GLN A 63 5.40 12.31 -1.88
C GLN A 63 6.56 11.35 -2.05
N SER A 64 7.73 11.78 -1.59
CA SER A 64 8.87 10.91 -1.34
C SER A 64 8.90 10.54 0.14
N ASN A 65 8.80 9.25 0.44
CA ASN A 65 8.82 8.75 1.81
C ASN A 65 10.23 8.22 2.13
N PRO A 66 10.89 8.74 3.17
CA PRO A 66 12.18 8.20 3.59
C PRO A 66 12.03 6.75 4.05
N ALA A 67 13.16 6.06 4.16
CA ALA A 67 13.16 4.75 4.80
C ALA A 67 12.63 4.88 6.25
N MET A 68 11.80 3.92 6.66
CA MET A 68 11.13 3.94 7.96
C MET A 68 11.06 2.53 8.54
N PRO A 69 10.87 2.38 9.86
CA PRO A 69 10.66 1.06 10.46
C PRO A 69 9.44 0.36 9.88
N SER A 70 9.50 -0.97 9.78
CA SER A 70 8.35 -1.78 9.36
C SER A 70 7.23 -1.73 10.40
N ALA A 71 5.98 -1.86 9.94
CA ALA A 71 4.79 -1.82 10.78
C ALA A 71 4.61 -3.12 11.58
N ILE A 72 5.01 -4.25 10.98
CA ILE A 72 5.03 -5.58 11.60
C ILE A 72 6.49 -6.00 11.73
N ILE A 73 6.87 -6.43 12.95
CA ILE A 73 8.20 -6.91 13.30
C ILE A 73 8.10 -8.26 14.00
N GLY A 74 9.17 -9.04 13.95
CA GLY A 74 9.25 -10.35 14.60
C GLY A 74 9.80 -11.43 13.67
N TYR A 75 9.88 -12.65 14.19
CA TYR A 75 10.42 -13.80 13.48
C TYR A 75 9.33 -14.55 12.72
N ALA A 76 9.61 -14.94 11.47
CA ALA A 76 8.73 -15.76 10.63
C ALA A 76 7.30 -15.21 10.43
N CYS A 77 7.16 -13.90 10.26
CA CYS A 77 5.84 -13.25 10.18
C CYS A 77 5.07 -13.44 8.89
N ASN A 78 5.66 -14.03 7.85
CA ASN A 78 5.02 -14.16 6.53
C ASN A 78 4.37 -12.84 6.05
N SER A 79 4.98 -11.71 6.42
CA SER A 79 4.36 -10.40 6.19
C SER A 79 4.62 -9.95 4.77
N GLN A 80 3.62 -9.34 4.15
CA GLN A 80 3.71 -8.83 2.78
C GLN A 80 3.42 -7.34 2.76
N TYR A 81 4.04 -6.64 1.82
CA TYR A 81 3.70 -5.28 1.47
C TYR A 81 2.73 -5.28 0.31
N SER A 82 1.65 -4.54 0.45
CA SER A 82 0.56 -4.53 -0.53
C SER A 82 0.06 -3.13 -0.79
N THR A 83 -0.41 -2.93 -2.02
CA THR A 83 -1.09 -1.70 -2.42
C THR A 83 -2.54 -2.03 -2.72
N GLU A 84 -3.44 -1.39 -2.00
CA GLU A 84 -4.88 -1.40 -2.28
C GLU A 84 -5.22 -0.10 -2.99
N TYR A 85 -5.78 -0.21 -4.19
CA TYR A 85 -6.35 0.95 -4.88
C TYR A 85 -7.78 1.10 -4.41
N LEU A 86 -8.19 2.33 -4.08
CA LEU A 86 -9.50 2.61 -3.50
C LEU A 86 -10.46 3.27 -4.49
N GLY A 87 -10.02 4.30 -5.21
CA GLY A 87 -10.84 5.02 -6.19
C GLY A 87 -12.10 5.66 -5.58
N PRO A 88 -12.08 6.95 -5.20
CA PRO A 88 -13.17 7.53 -4.41
C PRO A 88 -14.47 7.71 -5.20
N TRP A 89 -14.38 7.73 -6.53
CA TRP A 89 -15.51 7.82 -7.43
C TRP A 89 -15.94 6.41 -7.79
N LYS A 90 -17.22 6.07 -7.53
CA LYS A 90 -17.89 4.74 -7.51
C LYS A 90 -17.67 3.78 -8.69
N ALA A 91 -16.78 4.07 -9.63
CA ALA A 91 -16.49 3.24 -10.77
C ALA A 91 -15.49 2.12 -10.43
N ARG A 92 -15.77 0.93 -10.95
CA ARG A 92 -14.81 -0.18 -10.96
C ARG A 92 -13.63 0.20 -11.85
N TYR A 93 -12.42 -0.17 -11.44
CA TYR A 93 -11.20 -0.07 -12.24
C TYR A 93 -11.42 -0.60 -13.66
N THR A 94 -11.03 0.16 -14.68
CA THR A 94 -11.20 -0.23 -16.09
C THR A 94 -10.05 -1.13 -16.59
N GLY A 95 -9.45 -1.93 -15.72
CA GLY A 95 -8.15 -2.56 -15.98
C GLY A 95 -6.96 -1.59 -15.79
N ASP A 96 -5.75 -2.11 -15.68
CA ASP A 96 -4.49 -1.36 -15.46
C ASP A 96 -4.47 -0.35 -14.29
N LYS A 97 -5.34 -0.54 -13.29
CA LYS A 97 -5.46 0.34 -12.10
C LYS A 97 -5.78 1.79 -12.49
N ILE A 98 -6.50 1.97 -13.60
CA ILE A 98 -7.03 3.27 -14.04
C ILE A 98 -8.38 3.50 -13.34
N ILE A 99 -8.51 4.68 -12.72
CA ILE A 99 -9.69 5.12 -11.98
C ILE A 99 -10.32 6.26 -12.80
N PRO A 100 -11.55 6.13 -13.31
CA PRO A 100 -12.25 7.26 -13.89
C PRO A 100 -12.64 8.23 -12.78
N THR A 101 -12.64 9.52 -13.12
CA THR A 101 -12.95 10.59 -12.16
C THR A 101 -14.42 11.05 -12.29
N ASN A 102 -14.82 12.03 -11.48
CA ASN A 102 -16.11 12.72 -11.62
C ASN A 102 -16.19 13.59 -12.89
N ILE A 103 -15.08 13.86 -13.57
CA ILE A 103 -15.07 14.59 -14.86
C ILE A 103 -14.92 13.57 -16.00
N SER A 104 -15.96 13.49 -16.85
CA SER A 104 -15.98 12.58 -17.99
C SER A 104 -14.80 12.83 -18.93
N GLY A 105 -14.12 11.75 -19.34
CA GLY A 105 -12.92 11.80 -20.17
C GLY A 105 -11.62 12.02 -19.38
N ILE A 106 -11.68 12.18 -18.06
CA ILE A 106 -10.50 12.33 -17.19
C ILE A 106 -10.33 11.11 -16.28
N PHE A 107 -9.11 10.59 -16.26
CA PHE A 107 -8.73 9.36 -15.59
C PHE A 107 -7.47 9.56 -14.75
N ILE A 108 -7.34 8.78 -13.70
CA ILE A 108 -6.20 8.78 -12.78
C ILE A 108 -5.59 7.37 -12.70
N ARG A 109 -4.26 7.29 -12.63
CA ARG A 109 -3.53 6.07 -12.27
C ARG A 109 -2.53 6.38 -11.17
N THR A 110 -2.59 5.64 -10.07
CA THR A 110 -1.64 5.78 -8.97
C THR A 110 -0.55 4.73 -9.07
N ARG A 111 0.71 5.14 -8.89
CA ARG A 111 1.88 4.27 -8.92
C ARG A 111 2.73 4.48 -7.68
N ILE A 112 3.25 3.38 -7.16
CA ILE A 112 4.27 3.40 -6.12
C ILE A 112 5.59 2.94 -6.75
N GLN A 113 6.62 3.75 -6.65
CA GLN A 113 7.96 3.46 -7.13
C GLN A 113 8.88 3.14 -5.97
N ASN A 114 9.88 2.30 -6.23
CA ASN A 114 10.94 1.93 -5.26
C ASN A 114 10.45 1.28 -3.96
N ALA A 115 9.14 1.06 -3.81
CA ALA A 115 8.57 0.28 -2.72
C ALA A 115 8.89 -1.21 -2.90
N PRO A 116 9.06 -1.95 -1.79
CA PRO A 116 9.04 -3.40 -1.80
C PRO A 116 7.85 -3.90 -2.60
N ARG A 117 8.12 -4.64 -3.68
CA ARG A 117 7.07 -5.19 -4.55
C ARG A 117 6.22 -6.18 -3.75
N THR A 118 4.96 -6.32 -4.15
CA THR A 118 3.98 -7.31 -3.67
C THR A 118 4.43 -8.77 -3.81
N SER A 119 5.53 -9.04 -4.50
CA SER A 119 6.19 -10.34 -4.51
C SER A 119 7.33 -10.33 -3.50
N ILE A 120 7.06 -10.88 -2.31
CA ILE A 120 8.01 -11.53 -1.39
C ILE A 120 9.48 -11.18 -1.70
N GLN A 121 9.98 -10.05 -1.19
CA GLN A 121 11.42 -9.85 -1.14
C GLN A 121 11.97 -10.75 -0.03
N ILE A 122 12.29 -11.98 -0.41
CA ILE A 122 13.12 -12.88 0.39
C ILE A 122 14.51 -12.27 0.34
N VAL A 123 14.94 -11.61 1.42
CA VAL A 123 16.35 -11.26 1.59
C VAL A 123 17.02 -12.49 2.21
N PRO A 124 17.87 -13.24 1.48
CA PRO A 124 18.59 -14.34 2.09
C PRO A 124 19.71 -13.74 2.95
N LEU A 125 19.69 -14.00 4.26
CA LEU A 125 20.91 -13.92 5.06
C LEU A 125 21.56 -15.30 5.13
N THR A 126 22.87 -15.28 5.27
CA THR A 126 23.84 -16.39 5.34
C THR A 126 23.56 -17.47 6.41
N THR A 127 22.43 -17.41 7.11
CA THR A 127 22.01 -18.32 8.20
C THR A 127 20.72 -19.11 7.91
N GLY A 128 20.12 -18.97 6.72
CA GLY A 128 19.03 -19.85 6.27
C GLY A 128 17.65 -19.60 6.90
N LEU A 129 17.43 -18.44 7.54
CA LEU A 129 16.13 -18.05 8.09
C LEU A 129 15.53 -16.87 7.31
N ILE A 130 14.24 -16.97 6.96
CA ILE A 130 13.51 -15.96 6.17
C ILE A 130 13.11 -14.80 7.10
N HIS A 131 13.78 -13.65 6.95
CA HIS A 131 13.40 -12.39 7.60
C HIS A 131 12.86 -11.41 6.55
N PHE A 132 11.72 -10.78 6.83
CA PHE A 132 11.27 -9.61 6.07
C PHE A 132 11.94 -8.37 6.66
N ALA A 133 12.36 -7.43 5.80
CA ALA A 133 13.15 -6.27 6.24
C ALA A 133 12.48 -5.54 7.42
N ASP A 134 13.22 -5.34 8.50
CA ASP A 134 12.81 -4.54 9.68
C ASP A 134 12.59 -3.05 9.33
N SER A 135 12.90 -2.68 8.09
CA SER A 135 12.69 -1.36 7.51
C SER A 135 11.98 -1.43 6.17
N ILE A 136 11.07 -0.49 5.96
CA ILE A 136 10.54 -0.12 4.65
C ILE A 136 11.57 0.81 3.99
N PRO A 137 12.13 0.50 2.81
CA PRO A 137 13.08 1.37 2.12
C PRO A 137 12.37 2.63 1.62
N ARG A 138 13.15 3.62 1.14
CA ARG A 138 12.58 4.83 0.51
C ARG A 138 11.68 4.45 -0.66
N TYR A 139 10.49 5.03 -0.71
CA TYR A 139 9.54 4.85 -1.81
C TYR A 139 8.86 6.15 -2.18
N ASP A 140 8.40 6.22 -3.42
CA ASP A 140 7.81 7.43 -3.99
C ASP A 140 6.40 7.12 -4.51
N TRP A 141 5.47 8.04 -4.25
CA TRP A 141 4.13 8.00 -4.85
C TRP A 141 4.07 8.91 -6.06
N GLU A 142 3.49 8.38 -7.13
CA GLU A 142 3.18 9.12 -8.34
C GLU A 142 1.72 8.97 -8.72
N VAL A 143 1.17 10.02 -9.30
CA VAL A 143 -0.17 10.02 -9.86
C VAL A 143 -0.13 10.55 -11.29
N GLU A 144 -0.53 9.70 -12.22
CA GLU A 144 -0.69 10.06 -13.61
C GLU A 144 -2.14 10.48 -13.87
N ILE A 145 -2.30 11.56 -14.63
CA ILE A 145 -3.59 12.10 -15.03
C ILE A 145 -3.68 12.02 -16.54
N PHE A 146 -4.75 11.43 -17.05
CA PHE A 146 -4.93 11.21 -18.48
C PHE A 146 -6.25 11.77 -18.93
N LYS A 147 -6.25 12.26 -20.17
CA LYS A 147 -7.44 12.56 -20.94
C LYS A 147 -7.68 11.43 -21.94
N GLN A 148 -8.93 11.00 -22.08
CA GLN A 148 -9.37 10.12 -23.15
C GLN A 148 -10.54 10.74 -23.90
N GLY A 149 -10.36 10.98 -25.20
CA GLY A 149 -11.38 11.60 -26.03
C GLY A 149 -11.66 13.06 -25.64
N ASN A 150 -12.90 13.50 -25.88
CA ASN A 150 -13.35 14.84 -25.55
C ASN A 150 -13.63 14.97 -24.06
N VAL A 151 -13.28 16.13 -23.51
CA VAL A 151 -13.71 16.56 -22.17
C VAL A 151 -14.57 17.79 -22.39
N HIS A 152 -15.80 17.79 -21.89
CA HIS A 152 -16.77 18.88 -22.13
C HIS A 152 -17.06 19.71 -20.88
N ASN A 153 -16.63 19.24 -19.71
CA ASN A 153 -16.96 19.85 -18.42
C ASN A 153 -15.71 20.40 -17.74
N SER A 154 -15.73 21.68 -17.38
CA SER A 154 -14.80 22.25 -16.43
C SER A 154 -15.20 21.87 -15.02
N GLY A 155 -14.24 21.93 -14.09
CA GLY A 155 -14.53 21.70 -12.68
C GLY A 155 -13.35 21.16 -11.92
N SER A 156 -13.60 20.82 -10.66
CA SER A 156 -12.64 20.22 -9.75
C SER A 156 -12.91 18.73 -9.61
N LEU A 157 -11.83 17.97 -9.41
CA LEU A 157 -11.97 16.60 -8.93
C LEU A 157 -12.46 16.58 -7.47
N ASP A 158 -13.34 15.63 -7.13
CA ASP A 158 -13.79 15.48 -5.75
C ASP A 158 -12.64 14.98 -4.84
N ASP A 159 -12.86 15.07 -3.54
CA ASP A 159 -11.94 14.53 -2.56
C ASP A 159 -12.02 13.00 -2.45
N GLY A 160 -10.90 12.40 -2.04
CA GLY A 160 -10.89 11.03 -1.56
C GLY A 160 -9.55 10.30 -1.63
N ALA A 161 -9.54 9.10 -1.08
CA ALA A 161 -8.35 8.26 -1.05
C ALA A 161 -8.19 7.53 -2.40
N LEU A 162 -7.01 7.64 -3.00
CA LEU A 162 -6.70 6.99 -4.27
C LEU A 162 -6.14 5.58 -4.06
N ALA A 163 -5.22 5.42 -3.10
CA ALA A 163 -4.60 4.15 -2.78
C ALA A 163 -4.04 4.12 -1.34
N ASN A 164 -4.02 2.92 -0.76
CA ASN A 164 -3.33 2.59 0.48
C ASN A 164 -2.11 1.73 0.18
N TYR A 165 -1.01 2.00 0.87
CA TYR A 165 0.12 1.09 1.00
C TYR A 165 0.21 0.60 2.44
N TYR A 166 0.27 -0.71 2.62
CA TYR A 166 0.20 -1.35 3.93
C TYR A 166 1.09 -2.59 4.00
N GLN A 167 1.44 -2.97 5.22
CA GLN A 167 2.04 -4.26 5.53
C GLN A 167 0.98 -5.13 6.22
N SER A 168 0.85 -6.39 5.82
CA SER A 168 -0.01 -7.35 6.50
C SER A 168 0.68 -8.68 6.75
N SER A 169 0.27 -9.39 7.78
CA SER A 169 0.64 -10.78 8.04
C SER A 169 -0.64 -11.62 8.14
N PRO A 170 -0.68 -12.81 7.53
CA PRO A 170 -1.81 -13.73 7.67
C PRO A 170 -1.77 -14.54 8.97
N SER A 171 -0.61 -14.65 9.62
CA SER A 171 -0.43 -15.48 10.82
C SER A 171 0.75 -14.98 11.67
N PRO A 172 0.50 -14.31 12.81
CA PRO A 172 -0.81 -13.83 13.28
C PRO A 172 -1.40 -12.79 12.32
N ILE A 173 -2.73 -12.66 12.31
CA ILE A 173 -3.40 -11.64 11.48
C ILE A 173 -3.02 -10.26 12.02
N LEU A 174 -2.16 -9.57 11.29
CA LEU A 174 -1.69 -8.23 11.61
C LEU A 174 -1.81 -7.32 10.40
N TYR A 175 -2.07 -6.05 10.64
CA TYR A 175 -2.22 -5.03 9.61
C TYR A 175 -1.62 -3.72 10.08
N GLY A 176 -0.76 -3.13 9.26
CA GLY A 176 -0.17 -1.81 9.49
C GLY A 176 -0.29 -0.96 8.24
N LEU A 177 -1.15 0.05 8.27
CA LEU A 177 -1.26 1.03 7.20
C LEU A 177 -0.04 1.95 7.23
N ILE A 178 0.65 2.02 6.10
CA ILE A 178 1.88 2.80 5.96
C ILE A 178 1.54 4.20 5.48
N THR A 179 0.92 4.29 4.31
CA THR A 179 0.62 5.57 3.66
C THR A 179 -0.65 5.47 2.84
N THR A 180 -1.44 6.54 2.85
CA THR A 180 -2.59 6.73 1.95
C THR A 180 -2.29 7.89 1.02
N VAL A 181 -2.44 7.66 -0.30
CA VAL A 181 -2.47 8.75 -1.28
C VAL A 181 -3.86 9.32 -1.33
N TYR A 182 -3.96 10.64 -1.22
CA TYR A 182 -5.22 11.33 -1.08
C TYR A 182 -5.30 12.53 -2.02
N ILE A 183 -6.42 12.66 -2.73
CA ILE A 183 -6.77 13.87 -3.47
C ILE A 183 -7.70 14.73 -2.62
N LYS A 184 -7.34 16.00 -2.42
CA LYS A 184 -8.26 16.97 -1.81
C LYS A 184 -9.15 17.57 -2.88
N LYS A 185 -10.39 17.89 -2.51
CA LYS A 185 -11.27 18.73 -3.33
C LYS A 185 -10.50 20.01 -3.69
N THR A 186 -10.56 20.40 -4.96
CA THR A 186 -9.79 21.51 -5.59
C THR A 186 -8.30 21.28 -5.81
N ALA A 187 -7.73 20.12 -5.46
CA ALA A 187 -6.35 19.83 -5.79
C ALA A 187 -6.15 19.73 -7.31
N LEU A 188 -7.15 19.28 -8.08
CA LEU A 188 -7.06 19.24 -9.53
C LEU A 188 -8.27 19.94 -10.15
N ASN A 189 -7.98 20.96 -10.97
CA ASN A 189 -8.99 21.77 -11.66
C ASN A 189 -8.79 21.69 -13.18
N LEU A 190 -9.90 21.67 -13.90
CA LEU A 190 -9.94 21.67 -15.36
C LEU A 190 -10.70 22.89 -15.85
N THR A 191 -10.10 23.61 -16.78
CA THR A 191 -10.64 24.82 -17.41
C THR A 191 -10.53 24.73 -18.93
N PHE A 192 -11.41 25.42 -19.66
CA PHE A 192 -11.33 25.60 -21.12
C PHE A 192 -11.00 27.05 -21.46
#